data_AF-A0ABD1CK99-F1
#
_entry.id   AF-A0ABD1CK99-F1
#
_cell.length_a   1.000
_cell.length_b   1.000
_cell.length_c   1.000
_cell.angle_alpha   90.00
_cell.angle_beta   90.00
_cell.angle_gamma   90.00
#
_symmetry.space_group_name_H-M   'P 1'
#
loop_
_entity.id
_entity.type
_entity.pdbx_description
1 polymer ?
#
loop_
_entity_poly.entity_id
_entity_poly.type
_entity_poly.pdbx_seq_one_letter_code
_entity_poly.pdbx_strand_id
1 'polypeptide(L)'
;MPICNYEGQVIGVAQIINKTNGSPEFTERDTEIFRRYLTFCGIGIQNAQLFEMSVLEYRRNQILLNLARNIFAEQNNLECLVTKIMTEARELLKCERCAVFLLDLDCGEAVSCLACSC
;
A
#
# COMPACT_ATOMS: atom_id res chain seq x y z
N MET A 1 2.04 26.34 6.39
CA MET A 1 3.39 25.90 6.83
C MET A 1 3.53 24.41 6.54
N PRO A 2 4.70 23.95 6.10
CA PRO A 2 4.95 22.55 5.83
C PRO A 2 4.91 21.72 7.11
N ILE A 3 4.38 20.51 7.01
CA ILE A 3 4.54 19.45 8.01
C ILE A 3 5.68 18.57 7.51
N CYS A 4 6.73 18.43 8.32
CA CYS A 4 7.88 17.60 7.96
C CYS A 4 7.94 16.33 8.82
N ASN A 5 8.44 15.25 8.24
CA ASN A 5 8.75 14.01 8.95
C ASN A 5 10.09 14.13 9.73
N TYR A 6 10.53 13.08 10.45
CA TYR A 6 11.81 13.13 11.19
C TYR A 6 13.05 13.29 10.29
N GLU A 7 12.93 12.96 9.00
CA GLU A 7 13.98 13.11 7.97
C GLU A 7 13.99 14.50 7.34
N GLY A 8 13.06 15.38 7.73
CA GLY A 8 12.92 16.72 7.18
C GLY A 8 12.15 16.79 5.85
N GLN A 9 11.62 15.68 5.35
CA GLN A 9 10.79 15.65 4.14
C GLN A 9 9.39 16.20 4.43
N VAL A 10 8.87 16.99 3.49
CA VAL A 10 7.52 17.56 3.59
C VAL A 10 6.48 16.49 3.27
N ILE A 11 5.64 16.15 4.26
CA ILE A 11 4.58 15.14 4.13
C ILE A 11 3.18 15.77 4.06
N GLY A 12 3.08 17.08 4.22
CA GLY A 12 1.81 17.81 4.15
C GLY A 12 1.98 19.30 4.38
N VAL A 13 0.87 20.02 4.33
CA VAL A 13 0.81 21.47 4.58
C VAL A 13 -0.36 21.76 5.51
N ALA A 14 -0.09 22.52 6.57
CA ALA A 14 -1.12 23.03 7.46
C ALA A 14 -1.31 24.54 7.24
N GLN A 15 -2.57 24.98 7.28
CA GLN A 15 -2.93 26.38 7.14
C GLN A 15 -3.91 26.76 8.24
N ILE A 16 -3.70 27.94 8.83
CA ILE A 16 -4.66 28.58 9.73
C ILE A 16 -5.13 29.85 9.03
N ILE A 17 -6.45 30.07 9.02
CA ILE A 17 -7.11 31.16 8.31
C ILE A 17 -7.98 31.91 9.31
N ASN A 18 -8.04 33.24 9.19
CA ASN A 18 -8.90 34.13 9.97
C ASN A 18 -8.68 34.04 11.50
N LYS A 19 -7.66 34.74 11.99
CA LYS A 19 -7.42 34.92 13.42
C LYS A 19 -8.59 35.68 14.08
N THR A 20 -9.17 35.17 15.16
CA THR A 20 -10.41 35.69 15.77
C THR A 20 -10.20 36.59 17.00
N ASN A 21 -8.98 36.72 17.52
CA ASN A 21 -8.68 37.40 18.77
C ASN A 21 -8.51 38.93 18.65
N GLY A 22 -9.16 39.56 17.66
CA GLY A 22 -9.15 41.00 17.44
C GLY A 22 -7.86 41.59 16.85
N SER A 23 -6.81 40.79 16.67
CA SER A 23 -5.60 41.18 15.93
C SER A 23 -5.75 40.84 14.45
N PRO A 24 -5.46 41.79 13.53
CA PRO A 24 -5.59 41.55 12.09
C PRO A 24 -4.52 40.61 11.51
N GLU A 25 -3.42 40.37 12.25
CA GLU A 25 -2.25 39.65 11.74
C GLU A 25 -1.81 38.53 12.70
N PHE A 26 -1.23 37.47 12.14
CA PHE A 26 -0.55 36.45 12.94
C PHE A 26 0.77 37.00 13.47
N THR A 27 0.99 36.86 14.77
CA THR A 27 2.22 37.32 15.41
C THR A 27 3.33 36.29 15.21
N GLU A 28 4.57 36.70 15.44
CA GLU A 28 5.71 35.78 15.43
C GLU A 28 5.56 34.67 16.49
N ARG A 29 4.96 34.98 17.64
CA ARG A 29 4.61 33.98 18.67
C ARG A 29 3.62 32.94 18.16
N ASP A 30 2.58 33.35 17.42
CA ASP A 30 1.61 32.42 16.82
C ASP A 30 2.30 31.48 15.83
N THR A 31 3.20 32.04 15.02
CA THR A 31 4.03 31.32 14.04
C THR A 31 4.95 30.31 14.71
N GLU A 32 5.59 30.68 15.82
CA GLU A 32 6.50 29.81 16.56
C GLU A 32 5.75 28.64 17.22
N ILE A 33 4.62 28.91 17.87
CA ILE A 33 3.78 27.87 18.47
C ILE A 33 3.27 26.92 17.39
N PHE A 34 2.79 27.46 16.27
CA PHE A 34 2.30 26.65 15.16
C PHE A 34 3.41 25.76 14.60
N ARG A 35 4.61 26.29 14.37
CA ARG A 35 5.76 25.51 13.91
C ARG A 35 6.10 24.36 14.86
N ARG A 36 6.15 24.62 16.17
CA ARG A 36 6.42 23.58 17.19
C ARG A 36 5.35 22.49 17.19
N TYR A 37 4.08 22.87 16.98
CA TYR A 37 2.97 21.93 16.91
C TYR A 37 3.06 21.02 15.68
N LEU A 38 3.43 21.58 14.52
CA LEU A 38 3.56 20.81 13.28
C LEU A 38 4.67 19.74 13.34
N THR A 39 5.70 19.92 14.17
CA THR A 39 6.71 18.87 14.42
C THR A 39 6.06 17.61 15.01
N PHE A 40 5.16 17.76 15.98
CA PHE A 40 4.45 16.62 16.58
C PHE A 40 3.46 16.00 15.58
N CYS A 41 2.76 16.83 14.80
CA CYS A 41 1.89 16.33 13.72
C CYS A 41 2.68 15.50 12.71
N GLY A 42 3.89 15.92 12.35
CA GLY A 42 4.77 15.20 11.44
C GLY A 42 5.10 13.78 11.91
N ILE A 43 5.52 13.65 13.17
CA ILE A 43 5.81 12.37 13.81
C ILE A 43 4.56 11.49 13.85
N GLY A 44 3.42 12.06 14.27
CA GLY A 44 2.15 11.32 14.38
C GLY A 44 1.65 10.79 13.04
N ILE A 45 1.66 11.63 12.00
CA ILE A 45 1.23 11.24 10.65
C ILE A 45 2.16 10.17 10.09
N GLN A 46 3.48 10.33 10.24
CA GLN A 46 4.44 9.34 9.76
C GLN A 46 4.25 7.98 10.45
N ASN A 47 4.06 7.96 11.77
CA ASN A 47 3.80 6.72 12.51
C ASN A 47 2.50 6.04 12.05
N ALA A 48 1.43 6.81 11.81
CA ALA A 48 0.18 6.28 11.29
C ALA A 48 0.37 5.65 9.90
N GLN A 49 1.09 6.33 8.99
CA GLN A 49 1.40 5.81 7.66
C GLN A 49 2.25 4.53 7.70
N LEU A 50 3.28 4.50 8.56
CA LEU A 50 4.11 3.31 8.76
C LEU A 50 3.29 2.13 9.31
N PHE A 51 2.38 2.40 10.25
CA PHE A 51 1.50 1.37 10.79
C PHE A 51 0.54 0.83 9.73
N GLU A 52 -0.10 1.70 8.96
CA GLU A 52 -1.01 1.30 7.87
C GLU A 52 -0.29 0.44 6.83
N MET A 53 0.91 0.86 6.41
CA MET A 53 1.76 0.10 5.49
C MET A 53 2.16 -1.26 6.08
N SER A 54 2.52 -1.33 7.36
CA SER A 54 2.83 -2.58 8.05
C SER A 54 1.65 -3.55 8.05
N VAL A 55 0.43 -3.06 8.33
CA VAL A 55 -0.80 -3.86 8.30
C VAL A 55 -1.09 -4.36 6.88
N LEU A 56 -0.89 -3.52 5.87
CA LEU A 56 -1.10 -3.91 4.47
C LEU A 56 -0.12 -5.01 4.03
N GLU A 57 1.17 -4.84 4.34
CA GLU A 57 2.21 -5.83 4.04
C GLU A 57 1.98 -7.15 4.80
N TYR A 58 1.58 -7.07 6.07
CA TYR A 58 1.20 -8.26 6.84
C TYR A 58 0.04 -9.02 6.18
N ARG A 59 -1.01 -8.29 5.76
CA ARG A 59 -2.15 -8.89 5.04
C ARG A 59 -1.72 -9.51 3.71
N ARG A 60 -0.85 -8.84 2.96
CA ARG A 60 -0.29 -9.36 1.70
C ARG A 60 0.43 -10.70 1.92
N ASN A 61 1.28 -10.77 2.95
CA ASN A 61 2.00 -12.00 3.30
C ASN A 61 1.06 -13.13 3.75
N GLN A 62 0.03 -12.82 4.54
CA GLN A 62 -0.98 -13.81 4.94
C GLN A 62 -1.69 -14.42 3.73
N ILE A 63 -2.06 -13.60 2.74
CA ILE A 63 -2.70 -14.07 1.51
C ILE A 63 -1.75 -14.96 0.71
N LEU A 64 -0.49 -14.57 0.55
CA LEU A 64 0.51 -15.40 -0.14
C LEU A 64 0.73 -16.77 0.54
N LEU A 65 0.77 -16.81 1.87
CA LEU A 65 0.88 -18.06 2.63
C LEU A 65 -0.37 -18.93 2.47
N ASN A 66 -1.57 -18.32 2.47
CA ASN A 66 -2.82 -19.03 2.23
C ASN A 66 -2.89 -19.59 0.81
N LEU A 67 -2.42 -18.84 -0.20
CA LEU A 67 -2.28 -19.34 -1.56
C LEU A 67 -1.36 -20.56 -1.61
N ALA A 68 -0.17 -20.46 -1.02
CA ALA A 68 0.77 -21.58 -0.95
C ALA A 68 0.12 -22.82 -0.29
N ARG A 69 -0.59 -22.65 0.83
CA ARG A 69 -1.28 -23.76 1.50
C ARG A 69 -2.38 -24.37 0.65
N ASN A 70 -3.20 -23.56 -0.02
CA ASN A 70 -4.26 -24.04 -0.90
C ASN A 70 -3.69 -24.82 -2.08
N ILE A 71 -2.51 -24.42 -2.58
CA ILE A 71 -1.80 -25.13 -3.64
C ILE A 71 -1.45 -26.56 -3.22
N PHE A 72 -0.95 -26.73 -1.99
CA PHE A 72 -0.56 -28.06 -1.49
C PHE A 72 -1.74 -28.91 -1.02
N ALA A 73 -2.91 -28.32 -0.75
CA ALA A 73 -4.08 -29.03 -0.24
C ALA A 73 -4.98 -29.65 -1.34
N GLU A 74 -5.09 -29.02 -2.52
CA GLU A 74 -5.90 -29.50 -3.65
C GLU A 74 -5.03 -30.19 -4.72
N GLN A 75 -4.58 -31.42 -4.45
CA GLN A 75 -3.56 -32.11 -5.26
C GLN A 75 -4.03 -32.86 -6.54
N ASN A 76 -5.15 -32.52 -7.19
CA ASN A 76 -5.63 -33.33 -8.34
C ASN A 76 -5.94 -32.58 -9.65
N ASN A 77 -5.83 -31.25 -9.74
CA ASN A 77 -6.03 -30.55 -11.02
C ASN A 77 -5.23 -29.23 -11.12
N LEU A 78 -4.18 -29.23 -11.94
CA LEU A 78 -3.29 -28.09 -12.20
C LEU A 78 -4.05 -26.87 -12.75
N GLU A 79 -5.07 -27.07 -13.57
CA GLU A 79 -5.83 -25.99 -14.20
C GLU A 79 -6.70 -25.26 -13.17
N CYS A 80 -7.37 -26.01 -12.29
CA CYS A 80 -8.15 -25.47 -11.17
C CYS A 80 -7.25 -24.67 -10.22
N LEU A 81 -6.07 -25.22 -9.94
CA LEU A 81 -5.05 -24.61 -9.09
C LEU A 81 -4.56 -23.26 -9.62
N VAL A 82 -4.10 -23.23 -10.88
CA VAL A 82 -3.59 -22.00 -11.50
C VAL A 82 -4.69 -20.94 -11.59
N THR A 83 -5.92 -21.35 -11.90
CA THR A 83 -7.08 -20.43 -11.93
C THR A 83 -7.32 -19.80 -10.55
N LYS A 84 -7.24 -20.59 -9.47
CA LYS A 84 -7.41 -20.10 -8.08
C LYS A 84 -6.31 -19.14 -7.67
N ILE A 85 -5.05 -19.44 -7.99
CA ILE A 85 -3.91 -18.53 -7.76
C ILE A 85 -4.12 -17.21 -8.51
N MET A 86 -4.53 -17.28 -9.79
CA MET A 86 -4.73 -16.12 -10.63
C MET A 86 -5.84 -15.19 -10.12
N THR A 87 -6.98 -15.75 -9.68
CA THR A 87 -8.09 -14.99 -9.09
C THR A 87 -7.65 -14.24 -7.84
N GLU A 88 -6.96 -14.92 -6.93
CA GLU A 88 -6.49 -14.35 -5.66
C GLU A 88 -5.36 -13.32 -5.87
N ALA A 89 -4.43 -13.59 -6.79
CA ALA A 89 -3.38 -12.64 -7.17
C ALA A 89 -3.97 -11.39 -7.82
N ARG A 90 -5.04 -11.52 -8.62
CA ARG A 90 -5.74 -10.40 -9.24
C ARG A 90 -6.39 -9.49 -8.20
N GLU A 91 -7.10 -10.05 -7.22
CA GLU A 91 -7.68 -9.27 -6.12
C GLU A 91 -6.60 -8.56 -5.30
N LEU A 92 -5.48 -9.24 -5.04
CA LEU A 92 -4.38 -8.70 -4.26
C LEU A 92 -3.64 -7.56 -4.96
N LEU A 93 -3.32 -7.74 -6.24
CA LEU A 93 -2.53 -6.79 -7.03
C LEU A 93 -3.39 -5.68 -7.66
N LYS A 94 -4.72 -5.81 -7.59
CA LYS A 94 -5.68 -4.89 -8.22
C LYS A 94 -5.39 -4.66 -9.71
N CYS A 95 -5.05 -5.72 -10.43
CA CYS A 95 -4.75 -5.66 -11.86
C CYS A 95 -5.99 -5.96 -12.72
N GLU A 96 -6.01 -5.42 -13.94
CA GLU A 96 -7.11 -5.64 -14.89
C GLU A 96 -7.02 -7.01 -15.56
N ARG A 97 -5.80 -7.51 -15.81
CA ARG A 97 -5.53 -8.79 -16.46
C ARG A 97 -4.34 -9.47 -15.81
N CYS A 98 -4.46 -10.77 -15.59
CA CYS A 98 -3.34 -11.64 -15.22
C CYS A 98 -3.30 -12.86 -16.15
N ALA A 99 -2.09 -13.33 -16.44
CA ALA A 99 -1.86 -14.52 -17.26
C ALA A 99 -0.70 -15.32 -16.69
N VAL A 100 -0.86 -16.65 -16.69
CA VAL A 100 0.19 -17.61 -16.33
C VAL A 100 0.52 -18.43 -17.57
N PHE A 101 1.81 -18.46 -17.90
CA PHE A 101 2.35 -19.26 -19.00
C PHE A 101 3.04 -20.48 -18.41
N LEU A 102 2.61 -21.67 -18.83
CA LEU A 102 3.32 -22.91 -18.52
C LEU A 102 4.35 -23.17 -19.61
N LEU A 103 5.60 -23.27 -19.18
CA LEU A 103 6.75 -23.60 -20.03
C LEU A 103 6.93 -25.11 -20.06
N ASP A 104 7.08 -25.66 -21.26
CA ASP A 104 7.55 -27.03 -21.43
C ASP A 104 9.08 -27.01 -21.51
N LEU A 105 9.69 -27.71 -20.56
CA LEU A 105 11.14 -27.74 -20.35
C LEU A 105 11.86 -28.57 -21.42
N ASP A 106 11.15 -29.42 -22.16
CA ASP A 106 11.73 -30.30 -23.18
C ASP A 106 11.93 -29.57 -24.52
N CYS A 107 11.03 -28.64 -24.87
CA CYS A 107 11.10 -27.86 -26.11
C CYS A 107 11.48 -26.38 -25.90
N GLY A 108 11.44 -25.89 -24.66
CA GLY A 108 11.76 -24.49 -24.34
C GLY A 108 10.70 -23.48 -24.79
N GLU A 109 9.52 -23.96 -25.21
CA GLU A 109 8.40 -23.13 -25.64
C GLU A 109 7.31 -23.06 -24.57
N ALA A 110 6.54 -21.96 -24.56
CA ALA A 110 5.36 -21.83 -23.71
C ALA A 110 4.18 -22.55 -24.36
N VAL A 111 3.64 -23.56 -23.68
CA VAL A 111 2.69 -24.52 -24.30
C VAL A 111 1.24 -24.23 -23.92
N SER A 112 1.00 -23.49 -22.83
CA SER A 112 -0.36 -23.08 -22.45
C SER A 112 -0.37 -21.74 -21.73
N CYS A 113 -1.39 -20.94 -22.07
CA CYS A 113 -1.69 -19.66 -21.44
C CYS A 113 -3.03 -19.79 -20.72
N LEU A 114 -3.01 -19.65 -19.40
CA LEU A 114 -4.22 -19.46 -18.61
C LEU A 114 -4.34 -17.95 -18.37
N ALA A 115 -5.41 -17.35 -18.90
CA ALA A 115 -5.67 -15.92 -18.80
C ALA A 115 -6.97 -15.69 -18.02
N CYS A 116 -6.94 -14.77 -17.05
CA CYS A 116 -8.14 -14.34 -16.33
C CYS A 116 -8.44 -12.89 -16.72
N SER A 117 -9.56 -12.69 -17.41
CA SER A 117 -10.10 -11.39 -17.81
C SER A 117 -11.28 -11.00 -16.90
N CYS A 118 -11.63 -9.71 -16.89
CA CYS A 118 -12.79 -9.17 -16.16
C CYS A 118 -14.10 -9.91 -16.42
#